data_AF-A0A7K3VVP4-F1
#
_entry.id   AF-A0A7K3VVP4-F1
#
_cell.length_a   1.000
_cell.length_b   1.000
_cell.length_c   1.000
_cell.angle_alpha   90.00
_cell.angle_beta   90.00
_cell.angle_gamma   90.00
#
_symmetry.space_group_name_H-M   'P 1'
#
loop_
_entity.id
_entity.type
_entity.pdbx_description
1 polymer ?
#
loop_
_entity_poly.entity_id
_entity_poly.type
_entity_poly.pdbx_seq_one_letter_code
_entity_poly.pdbx_strand_id
1 'polypeptide(L)'
;MTTRTIATRVAVVGGGPVGTGLAIALGQRGIECAVVERRPGPQPVPKGQNLTQRTMEHMRAWGVEDRVRAGRTISAAQGRGMTAYGSLLSGYDYEWLRRSSVRRFYAADNERLPQYATERALRGRVAELPTVSLHDGWRAEQVTQRGDRVLVTARDGSGDVLEIDAEYVVGCDGSRSMVREAAGITQEGTDHEQLMVLLVFRSQQLDGLLERFPGMSFVNVLHPDLEGYWQFLGRVDARETWFFHAPVERELDPGSTDFEPLLERAIGAHVDAEIQHVGHWDMRFALADRYRQGRVLIAGDAAHSHPPYGGYGINTGFEDAANLAWKLAATLEGWAGPHLLDSYDAERRPVFASTRDDFIARSIEVDREFLATHDPDTDQAAFEAAWAARAQAAVDEVDAFEPNYEGSPVVAGGGGGTPSARGRHETRARPGHHLASQPEGTGADLFDQLTGGGFVLLRAGGAGDELLAAAERASVPVRAVDVGADVRDAYGADLVLVRPDQFVAWAGDAVDDPDRVIATVVGRATA
;
A
#
# COMPACT_ATOMS: atom_id res chain seq x y z
N MET A 1 24.40 -11.42 -28.18
CA MET A 1 24.63 -10.03 -27.76
C MET A 1 24.15 -9.12 -28.86
N THR A 2 22.84 -8.96 -28.90
CA THR A 2 22.16 -7.96 -29.72
C THR A 2 21.77 -6.77 -28.82
N THR A 3 21.59 -5.60 -29.43
CA THR A 3 21.05 -4.43 -28.74
C THR A 3 19.75 -4.04 -29.44
N ARG A 4 18.67 -3.97 -28.67
CA ARG A 4 17.36 -3.53 -29.15
C ARG A 4 16.95 -2.26 -28.43
N THR A 5 16.44 -1.29 -29.16
CA THR A 5 15.89 -0.06 -28.59
C THR A 5 14.37 -0.04 -28.78
N ILE A 6 13.65 0.36 -27.74
CA ILE A 6 12.21 0.63 -27.79
C ILE A 6 11.94 2.04 -27.24
N ALA A 7 10.88 2.67 -27.74
CA ALA A 7 10.37 3.92 -27.18
C ALA A 7 9.07 3.66 -26.42
N THR A 8 8.83 4.44 -25.36
CA THR A 8 7.58 4.37 -24.59
C THR A 8 7.29 5.73 -23.94
N ARG A 9 6.11 5.91 -23.36
CA ARG A 9 5.78 7.11 -22.59
C ARG A 9 6.35 6.99 -21.17
N VAL A 10 6.14 5.83 -20.53
CA VAL A 10 6.64 5.56 -19.16
C VAL A 10 7.40 4.25 -19.12
N ALA A 11 8.62 4.25 -18.59
CA ALA A 11 9.34 3.04 -18.25
C ALA A 11 9.24 2.76 -16.74
N VAL A 12 8.82 1.56 -16.36
CA VAL A 12 8.75 1.11 -14.97
C VAL A 12 9.86 0.10 -14.72
N VAL A 13 10.73 0.37 -13.75
CA VAL A 13 11.80 -0.55 -13.37
C VAL A 13 11.38 -1.30 -12.12
N GLY A 14 11.14 -2.60 -12.24
CA GLY A 14 10.60 -3.47 -11.19
C GLY A 14 9.17 -3.94 -11.51
N GLY A 15 8.99 -5.25 -11.69
CA GLY A 15 7.71 -5.92 -11.96
C GLY A 15 7.14 -6.64 -10.74
N GLY A 16 7.37 -6.08 -9.55
CA GLY A 16 6.70 -6.48 -8.31
C GLY A 16 5.29 -5.89 -8.21
N PRO A 17 4.66 -5.94 -7.02
CA PRO A 17 3.28 -5.48 -6.82
C PRO A 17 3.07 -4.02 -7.26
N VAL A 18 3.90 -3.10 -6.78
CA VAL A 18 3.77 -1.66 -7.08
C VAL A 18 3.95 -1.36 -8.56
N GLY A 19 5.01 -1.88 -9.17
CA GLY A 19 5.28 -1.63 -10.59
C GLY A 19 4.23 -2.22 -11.53
N THR A 20 3.69 -3.40 -11.21
CA THR A 20 2.59 -3.99 -11.99
C THR A 20 1.27 -3.25 -11.77
N GLY A 21 0.96 -2.81 -10.54
CA GLY A 21 -0.19 -1.96 -10.25
C GLY A 21 -0.14 -0.63 -11.02
N LEU A 22 1.02 0.04 -11.00
CA LEU A 22 1.25 1.27 -11.76
C LEU A 22 1.08 1.04 -13.27
N ALA A 23 1.66 -0.03 -13.80
CA ALA A 23 1.54 -0.37 -15.22
C ALA A 23 0.08 -0.64 -15.62
N ILE A 24 -0.72 -1.30 -14.78
CA ILE A 24 -2.15 -1.50 -15.03
C ILE A 24 -2.89 -0.16 -15.05
N ALA A 25 -2.65 0.67 -14.03
CA ALA A 25 -3.30 1.97 -13.90
C ALA A 25 -3.00 2.92 -15.07
N LEU A 26 -1.76 2.91 -15.58
CA LEU A 26 -1.34 3.64 -16.78
C LEU A 26 -1.94 3.02 -18.05
N GLY A 27 -1.84 1.70 -18.20
CA GLY A 27 -2.29 0.97 -19.38
C GLY A 27 -3.79 1.09 -19.62
N GLN A 28 -4.61 1.05 -18.56
CA GLN A 28 -6.07 1.27 -18.63
C GLN A 28 -6.45 2.68 -19.09
N ARG A 29 -5.54 3.66 -18.91
CA ARG A 29 -5.70 5.05 -19.40
C ARG A 29 -5.12 5.25 -20.80
N GLY A 30 -4.66 4.18 -21.45
CA GLY A 30 -4.06 4.26 -22.78
C GLY A 30 -2.63 4.76 -22.81
N ILE A 31 -1.97 4.92 -21.66
CA ILE A 31 -0.57 5.36 -21.59
C ILE A 31 0.35 4.18 -21.87
N GLU A 32 1.18 4.29 -22.90
CA GLU A 32 2.18 3.27 -23.23
C GLU A 32 3.20 3.13 -22.09
N CYS A 33 3.40 1.89 -21.64
CA CYS A 33 4.24 1.59 -20.49
C CYS A 33 5.11 0.35 -20.75
N ALA A 34 6.43 0.46 -20.57
CA ALA A 34 7.34 -0.68 -20.60
C ALA A 34 7.82 -1.02 -19.19
N VAL A 35 7.57 -2.25 -18.73
CA VAL A 35 7.99 -2.75 -17.42
C VAL A 35 9.22 -3.64 -17.58
N VAL A 36 10.27 -3.40 -16.81
CA VAL A 36 11.49 -4.22 -16.76
C VAL A 36 11.56 -4.96 -15.43
N GLU A 37 11.63 -6.29 -15.46
CA GLU A 37 11.72 -7.11 -14.26
C GLU A 37 12.81 -8.18 -14.40
N ARG A 38 13.72 -8.21 -13.43
CA ARG A 38 14.88 -9.11 -13.47
C ARG A 38 14.51 -10.59 -13.35
N ARG A 39 13.36 -10.90 -12.75
CA ARG A 39 12.90 -12.28 -12.54
C ARG A 39 11.98 -12.74 -13.68
N PRO A 40 11.99 -14.01 -14.04
CA PRO A 40 11.07 -14.56 -15.04
C PRO A 40 9.63 -14.70 -14.51
N GLY A 41 9.41 -14.51 -13.20
CA GLY A 41 8.10 -14.59 -12.57
C GLY A 41 8.15 -14.33 -11.06
N PRO A 42 6.99 -14.36 -10.38
CA PRO A 42 6.90 -14.16 -8.94
C PRO A 42 7.70 -15.19 -8.15
N GLN A 43 8.35 -14.78 -7.06
CA GLN A 43 9.00 -15.72 -6.16
C GLN A 43 7.95 -16.42 -5.28
N PRO A 44 8.05 -17.73 -5.03
CA PRO A 44 7.11 -18.47 -4.18
C PRO A 44 7.37 -18.23 -2.68
N VAL A 45 7.67 -17.00 -2.28
CA VAL A 45 7.90 -16.61 -0.88
C VAL A 45 6.72 -15.74 -0.43
N PRO A 46 6.01 -16.11 0.65
CA PRO A 46 4.77 -15.47 1.07
C PRO A 46 5.04 -14.19 1.87
N LYS A 47 5.38 -13.11 1.14
CA LYS A 47 5.71 -11.77 1.68
C LYS A 47 4.47 -11.00 2.15
N GLY A 48 4.18 -9.80 1.63
CA GLY A 48 3.00 -9.03 2.07
C GLY A 48 1.69 -9.75 1.71
N GLN A 49 0.91 -10.16 2.72
CA GLN A 49 -0.29 -10.99 2.49
C GLN A 49 -1.61 -10.28 2.80
N ASN A 50 -1.60 -9.27 3.66
CA ASN A 50 -2.81 -8.59 4.12
C ASN A 50 -3.09 -7.36 3.25
N LEU A 51 -4.05 -7.47 2.33
CA LEU A 51 -4.52 -6.36 1.51
C LEU A 51 -5.68 -5.67 2.22
N THR A 52 -5.58 -4.36 2.41
CA THR A 52 -6.65 -3.55 3.01
C THR A 52 -7.84 -3.41 2.08
N GLN A 53 -8.97 -2.94 2.62
CA GLN A 53 -10.15 -2.55 1.84
C GLN A 53 -9.79 -1.54 0.76
N ARG A 54 -8.99 -0.52 1.14
CA ARG A 54 -8.51 0.50 0.23
C ARG A 54 -7.67 -0.07 -0.91
N THR A 55 -6.81 -1.05 -0.63
CA THR A 55 -6.08 -1.77 -1.67
C THR A 55 -7.01 -2.59 -2.57
N MET A 56 -8.07 -3.18 -2.01
CA MET A 56 -9.03 -3.95 -2.80
C MET A 56 -9.91 -3.07 -3.68
N GLU A 57 -10.16 -1.82 -3.31
CA GLU A 57 -10.72 -0.80 -4.22
C GLU A 57 -9.82 -0.56 -5.43
N HIS A 58 -8.49 -0.50 -5.24
CA HIS A 58 -7.55 -0.45 -6.36
C HIS A 58 -7.64 -1.70 -7.21
N MET A 59 -7.72 -2.89 -6.61
CA MET A 59 -7.92 -4.14 -7.37
C MET A 59 -9.22 -4.12 -8.19
N ARG A 60 -10.29 -3.55 -7.64
CA ARG A 60 -11.57 -3.37 -8.34
C ARG A 60 -11.44 -2.40 -9.50
N ALA A 61 -10.87 -1.21 -9.27
CA ALA A 61 -10.64 -0.20 -10.31
C ALA A 61 -9.71 -0.72 -11.43
N TRP A 62 -8.76 -1.59 -11.09
CA TRP A 62 -7.84 -2.23 -12.02
C TRP A 62 -8.44 -3.45 -12.76
N GLY A 63 -9.66 -3.86 -12.40
CA GLY A 63 -10.36 -4.99 -13.00
C GLY A 63 -9.70 -6.33 -12.68
N VAL A 64 -9.07 -6.44 -11.50
CA VAL A 64 -8.31 -7.62 -11.06
C VAL A 64 -8.81 -8.20 -9.73
N GLU A 65 -9.80 -7.57 -9.10
CA GLU A 65 -10.39 -8.03 -7.83
C GLU A 65 -10.75 -9.52 -7.85
N ASP A 66 -11.54 -9.98 -8.83
CA ASP A 66 -11.96 -11.38 -8.93
C ASP A 66 -10.77 -12.34 -9.00
N ARG A 67 -9.69 -11.96 -9.70
CA ARG A 67 -8.47 -12.78 -9.82
C ARG A 67 -7.70 -12.82 -8.51
N VAL A 68 -7.63 -11.70 -7.80
CA VAL A 68 -7.02 -11.64 -6.47
C VAL A 68 -7.80 -12.53 -5.52
N ARG A 69 -9.14 -12.42 -5.48
CA ARG A 69 -10.00 -13.25 -4.63
C ARG A 69 -9.92 -14.74 -5.00
N ALA A 70 -9.84 -15.07 -6.30
CA ALA A 70 -9.65 -16.44 -6.76
C ALA A 70 -8.25 -17.01 -6.42
N GLY A 71 -7.26 -16.14 -6.21
CA GLY A 71 -5.91 -16.51 -5.78
C GLY A 71 -5.79 -16.81 -4.28
N ARG A 72 -6.88 -16.69 -3.51
CA ARG A 72 -6.89 -16.93 -2.07
C ARG A 72 -6.53 -18.38 -1.75
N THR A 73 -5.67 -18.56 -0.76
CA THR A 73 -5.13 -19.87 -0.34
C THR A 73 -5.69 -20.38 1.00
N ILE A 74 -6.40 -19.51 1.72
CA ILE A 74 -7.14 -19.82 2.96
C ILE A 74 -8.62 -19.42 2.77
N SER A 75 -9.53 -19.76 3.67
CA SER A 75 -10.91 -19.24 3.56
C SER A 75 -11.01 -17.77 3.99
N ALA A 76 -11.99 -17.01 3.46
CA ALA A 76 -12.23 -15.62 3.88
C ALA A 76 -12.50 -15.50 5.39
N ALA A 77 -13.19 -16.50 5.96
CA ALA A 77 -13.50 -16.55 7.39
C ALA A 77 -12.25 -16.76 8.26
N GLN A 78 -11.12 -17.17 7.67
CA GLN A 78 -9.84 -17.41 8.34
C GLN A 78 -8.84 -16.25 8.19
N GLY A 79 -9.25 -15.07 7.72
CA GLY A 79 -8.34 -13.95 7.46
C GLY A 79 -7.97 -13.07 8.66
N ARG A 80 -8.31 -13.44 9.90
CA ARG A 80 -8.12 -12.57 11.08
C ARG A 80 -6.76 -12.75 11.77
N GLY A 81 -6.35 -11.71 12.49
CA GLY A 81 -5.11 -11.66 13.25
C GLY A 81 -5.33 -11.65 14.75
N MET A 82 -4.32 -12.07 15.50
CA MET A 82 -4.30 -11.93 16.96
C MET A 82 -2.95 -11.40 17.45
N THR A 83 -2.95 -10.86 18.66
CA THR A 83 -1.75 -10.63 19.45
C THR A 83 -1.76 -11.58 20.65
N ALA A 84 -0.63 -12.18 20.98
CA ALA A 84 -0.43 -13.02 22.15
C ALA A 84 0.77 -12.54 22.98
N TYR A 85 0.74 -12.76 24.29
CA TYR A 85 1.86 -12.46 25.20
C TYR A 85 2.68 -13.72 25.53
N GLY A 86 4.00 -13.63 25.49
CA GLY A 86 4.96 -14.70 25.79
C GLY A 86 5.01 -15.78 24.71
N SER A 87 3.89 -16.45 24.46
CA SER A 87 3.73 -17.45 23.40
C SER A 87 2.28 -17.52 22.92
N LEU A 88 2.04 -18.15 21.76
CA LEU A 88 0.68 -18.39 21.24
C LEU A 88 -0.22 -19.11 22.25
N LEU A 89 0.33 -20.04 23.04
CA LEU A 89 -0.45 -20.88 23.95
C LEU A 89 -0.45 -20.39 25.41
N SER A 90 -0.02 -19.15 25.67
CA SER A 90 0.03 -18.59 27.03
C SER A 90 -1.34 -18.38 27.68
N GLY A 91 -2.40 -18.26 26.87
CA GLY A 91 -3.75 -17.91 27.32
C GLY A 91 -4.00 -16.39 27.42
N TYR A 92 -3.00 -15.56 27.12
CA TYR A 92 -3.15 -14.12 27.00
C TYR A 92 -3.12 -13.71 25.53
N ASP A 93 -4.30 -13.68 24.91
CA ASP A 93 -4.48 -13.28 23.51
C ASP A 93 -5.67 -12.33 23.32
N TYR A 94 -5.63 -11.56 22.23
CA TYR A 94 -6.77 -10.78 21.75
C TYR A 94 -6.74 -10.60 20.23
N GLU A 95 -7.90 -10.39 19.62
CA GLU A 95 -8.01 -10.11 18.19
C GLU A 95 -7.38 -8.76 17.83
N TRP A 96 -6.42 -8.79 16.91
CA TRP A 96 -5.63 -7.66 16.45
C TRP A 96 -5.97 -7.28 15.01
N LEU A 97 -5.80 -6.00 14.65
CA LEU A 97 -6.15 -5.43 13.34
C LEU A 97 -7.58 -5.79 12.90
N ARG A 98 -8.58 -5.36 13.67
CA ARG A 98 -10.01 -5.56 13.37
C ARG A 98 -10.48 -4.72 12.17
N ARG A 99 -9.90 -4.97 10.99
CA ARG A 99 -10.09 -4.21 9.76
C ARG A 99 -11.55 -4.13 9.33
N SER A 100 -12.37 -5.12 9.68
CA SER A 100 -13.82 -5.10 9.42
C SER A 100 -14.55 -3.91 10.06
N SER A 101 -14.01 -3.31 11.12
CA SER A 101 -14.60 -2.14 11.80
C SER A 101 -14.79 -0.92 10.90
N VAL A 102 -13.94 -0.75 9.89
CA VAL A 102 -13.97 0.36 8.93
C VAL A 102 -14.58 -0.02 7.58
N ARG A 103 -15.09 -1.26 7.43
CA ARG A 103 -15.62 -1.78 6.15
C ARG A 103 -16.69 -0.88 5.49
N ARG A 104 -17.53 -0.22 6.29
CA ARG A 104 -18.61 0.65 5.79
C ARG A 104 -18.13 1.87 5.00
N PHE A 105 -16.84 2.19 5.07
CA PHE A 105 -16.25 3.35 4.39
C PHE A 105 -15.59 2.99 3.06
N TYR A 106 -15.57 1.71 2.69
CA TYR A 106 -14.90 1.22 1.49
C TYR A 106 -15.80 0.33 0.65
N ALA A 107 -15.63 0.40 -0.67
CA ALA A 107 -16.44 -0.31 -1.65
C ALA A 107 -16.02 -1.77 -1.85
N ALA A 108 -14.93 -2.20 -1.20
CA ALA A 108 -14.42 -3.56 -1.28
C ALA A 108 -14.04 -4.09 0.10
N ASP A 109 -14.27 -5.39 0.33
CA ASP A 109 -13.77 -6.12 1.50
C ASP A 109 -12.26 -6.33 1.39
N ASN A 110 -11.57 -6.33 2.54
CA ASN A 110 -10.15 -6.66 2.61
C ASN A 110 -9.91 -8.10 2.12
N GLU A 111 -8.66 -8.43 1.81
CA GLU A 111 -8.30 -9.75 1.31
C GLU A 111 -6.97 -10.22 1.89
N ARG A 112 -6.81 -11.54 2.03
CA ARG A 112 -5.57 -12.14 2.47
C ARG A 112 -5.13 -13.28 1.57
N LEU A 113 -3.96 -13.13 0.96
CA LEU A 113 -3.35 -14.13 0.09
C LEU A 113 -1.83 -13.91 0.01
N PRO A 114 -1.03 -14.95 -0.25
CA PRO A 114 0.40 -14.81 -0.44
C PRO A 114 0.72 -13.81 -1.56
N GLN A 115 1.73 -12.97 -1.37
CA GLN A 115 2.10 -11.92 -2.34
C GLN A 115 2.26 -12.45 -3.77
N TYR A 116 2.82 -13.65 -3.93
CA TYR A 116 2.99 -14.26 -5.25
C TYR A 116 1.67 -14.53 -5.99
N ALA A 117 0.56 -14.70 -5.26
CA ALA A 117 -0.77 -14.90 -5.83
C ALA A 117 -1.33 -13.55 -6.32
N THR A 118 -1.16 -12.49 -5.53
CA THR A 118 -1.44 -11.11 -5.94
C THR A 118 -0.64 -10.74 -7.19
N GLU A 119 0.67 -11.00 -7.21
CA GLU A 119 1.52 -10.72 -8.36
C GLU A 119 1.08 -11.50 -9.61
N ARG A 120 0.68 -12.78 -9.47
CA ARG A 120 0.13 -13.54 -10.60
C ARG A 120 -1.15 -12.93 -11.14
N ALA A 121 -2.06 -12.50 -10.27
CA ALA A 121 -3.31 -11.85 -10.68
C ALA A 121 -3.03 -10.55 -11.46
N LEU A 122 -2.14 -9.70 -10.94
CA LEU A 122 -1.72 -8.45 -11.57
C LEU A 122 -1.01 -8.68 -12.91
N ARG A 123 -0.09 -9.64 -12.98
CA ARG A 123 0.59 -10.01 -14.24
C ARG A 123 -0.38 -10.53 -15.29
N GLY A 124 -1.38 -11.30 -14.88
CA GLY A 124 -2.46 -11.72 -15.78
C GLY A 124 -3.23 -10.52 -16.33
N ARG A 125 -3.46 -9.49 -15.52
CA ARG A 125 -4.09 -8.24 -15.99
C ARG A 125 -3.18 -7.44 -16.92
N VAL A 126 -1.89 -7.32 -16.60
CA VAL A 126 -0.88 -6.66 -17.47
C VAL A 126 -0.87 -7.29 -18.87
N ALA A 127 -0.95 -8.61 -18.96
CA ALA A 127 -0.93 -9.33 -20.25
C ALA A 127 -2.14 -9.01 -21.17
N GLU A 128 -3.20 -8.41 -20.64
CA GLU A 128 -4.40 -8.02 -21.40
C GLU A 128 -4.37 -6.57 -21.88
N LEU A 129 -3.40 -5.78 -21.41
CA LEU A 129 -3.29 -4.36 -21.73
C LEU A 129 -2.32 -4.20 -22.90
N PRO A 130 -2.80 -3.91 -24.12
CA PRO A 130 -1.93 -3.81 -25.31
C PRO A 130 -0.94 -2.65 -25.24
N THR A 131 -1.20 -1.68 -24.37
CA THR A 131 -0.34 -0.52 -24.09
C THR A 131 0.79 -0.85 -23.13
N VAL A 132 0.82 -2.04 -22.52
CA VAL A 132 1.83 -2.43 -21.53
C VAL A 132 2.68 -3.57 -22.08
N SER A 133 4.00 -3.38 -22.09
CA SER A 133 4.97 -4.44 -22.41
C SER A 133 5.75 -4.85 -21.17
N LEU A 134 5.66 -6.13 -20.79
CA LEU A 134 6.40 -6.70 -19.67
C LEU A 134 7.65 -7.44 -20.16
N HIS A 135 8.82 -7.00 -19.71
CA HIS A 135 10.12 -7.59 -20.01
C HIS A 135 10.65 -8.34 -18.78
N ASP A 136 10.12 -9.54 -18.57
CA ASP A 136 10.58 -10.46 -17.52
C ASP A 136 11.95 -11.09 -17.86
N GLY A 137 12.78 -11.30 -16.84
CA GLY A 137 14.16 -11.77 -16.99
C GLY A 137 15.17 -10.68 -17.41
N TRP A 138 14.73 -9.42 -17.52
CA TRP A 138 15.58 -8.28 -17.86
C TRP A 138 15.94 -7.47 -16.63
N ARG A 139 17.24 -7.35 -16.33
CA ARG A 139 17.74 -6.54 -15.22
C ARG A 139 18.12 -5.17 -15.72
N ALA A 140 17.49 -4.11 -15.20
CA ALA A 140 17.97 -2.75 -15.43
C ALA A 140 19.35 -2.56 -14.80
N GLU A 141 20.26 -1.94 -15.54
CA GLU A 141 21.66 -1.70 -15.15
C GLU A 141 21.97 -0.21 -15.04
N GLN A 142 21.29 0.64 -15.83
CA GLN A 142 21.55 2.08 -15.88
C GLN A 142 20.28 2.86 -16.18
N VAL A 143 20.16 4.04 -15.57
CA VAL A 143 19.16 5.07 -15.91
C VAL A 143 19.90 6.39 -16.18
N THR A 144 19.55 7.10 -17.24
CA THR A 144 20.19 8.37 -17.59
C THR A 144 19.18 9.35 -18.18
N GLN A 145 19.02 10.50 -17.53
CA GLN A 145 18.20 11.60 -18.05
C GLN A 145 18.90 12.27 -19.23
N ARG A 146 18.16 12.53 -20.32
CA ARG A 146 18.64 13.11 -21.59
C ARG A 146 17.64 14.16 -22.07
N GLY A 147 17.80 15.41 -21.62
CA GLY A 147 16.89 16.50 -22.01
C GLY A 147 15.45 16.23 -21.58
N ASP A 148 14.56 16.02 -22.54
CA ASP A 148 13.14 15.74 -22.34
C ASP A 148 12.80 14.25 -22.23
N ARG A 149 13.80 13.36 -22.23
CA ARG A 149 13.62 11.91 -22.12
C ARG A 149 14.57 11.28 -21.10
N VAL A 150 14.39 10.00 -20.84
CA VAL A 150 15.19 9.18 -19.94
C VAL A 150 15.47 7.84 -20.62
N LEU A 151 16.75 7.44 -20.67
CA LEU A 151 17.15 6.14 -21.17
C LEU A 151 17.29 5.15 -20.00
N VAL A 152 16.64 4.01 -20.09
CA VAL A 152 16.91 2.83 -19.25
C VAL A 152 17.65 1.78 -20.07
N THR A 153 18.78 1.30 -19.58
CA THR A 153 19.49 0.17 -20.18
C THR A 153 19.30 -1.06 -19.30
N ALA A 154 18.85 -2.16 -19.89
CA ALA A 154 18.63 -3.44 -19.23
C ALA A 154 19.30 -4.59 -19.98
N ARG A 155 19.55 -5.69 -19.28
CA ARG A 155 20.21 -6.88 -19.81
C ARG A 155 19.51 -8.16 -19.37
N ASP A 156 19.43 -9.14 -20.25
CA ASP A 156 18.88 -10.47 -19.93
C ASP A 156 19.98 -11.50 -19.59
N GLY A 157 19.56 -12.73 -19.28
CA GLY A 157 20.49 -13.83 -18.98
C GLY A 157 21.38 -14.29 -20.14
N SER A 158 21.05 -13.91 -21.39
CA SER A 158 21.87 -14.21 -22.58
C SER A 158 22.94 -13.14 -22.84
N GLY A 159 22.85 -12.02 -22.12
CA GLY A 159 23.72 -10.85 -22.30
C GLY A 159 23.23 -9.87 -23.36
N ASP A 160 22.04 -10.09 -23.94
CA ASP A 160 21.41 -9.15 -24.85
C ASP A 160 20.97 -7.88 -24.11
N VAL A 161 20.99 -6.75 -24.81
CA VAL A 161 20.76 -5.41 -24.24
C VAL A 161 19.44 -4.84 -24.76
N LEU A 162 18.63 -4.33 -23.84
CA LEU A 162 17.41 -3.58 -24.11
C LEU A 162 17.60 -2.14 -23.66
N GLU A 163 17.47 -1.22 -24.59
CA GLU A 163 17.43 0.21 -24.34
C GLU A 163 15.98 0.70 -24.43
N ILE A 164 15.50 1.37 -23.39
CA ILE A 164 14.15 1.91 -23.31
C ILE A 164 14.25 3.43 -23.23
N ASP A 165 13.85 4.11 -24.30
CA ASP A 165 13.79 5.56 -24.37
C ASP A 165 12.39 6.03 -23.97
N ALA A 166 12.27 6.60 -22.76
CA ALA A 166 10.99 6.96 -22.14
C ALA A 166 10.90 8.46 -21.83
N GLU A 167 9.69 9.01 -21.76
CA GLU A 167 9.49 10.40 -21.30
C GLU A 167 9.59 10.53 -19.78
N TYR A 168 9.25 9.45 -19.06
CA TYR A 168 9.40 9.31 -17.62
C TYR A 168 9.87 7.90 -17.25
N VAL A 169 10.60 7.79 -16.14
CA VAL A 169 10.97 6.52 -15.51
C VAL A 169 10.43 6.49 -14.09
N VAL A 170 9.85 5.36 -13.69
CA VAL A 170 9.43 5.11 -12.31
C VAL A 170 10.17 3.90 -11.74
N GLY A 171 10.97 4.11 -10.70
CA GLY A 171 11.64 3.08 -9.93
C GLY A 171 10.67 2.40 -8.95
N CYS A 172 10.35 1.15 -9.22
CA CYS A 172 9.61 0.22 -8.37
C CYS A 172 10.49 -0.99 -8.01
N ASP A 173 11.82 -0.79 -7.97
CA ASP A 173 12.86 -1.82 -7.97
C ASP A 173 13.33 -2.25 -6.56
N GLY A 174 12.56 -1.86 -5.55
CA GLY A 174 12.73 -2.31 -4.17
C GLY A 174 13.67 -1.43 -3.35
N SER A 175 13.91 -1.85 -2.10
CA SER A 175 14.57 -1.02 -1.08
C SER A 175 16.07 -0.78 -1.27
N ARG A 176 16.67 -1.35 -2.32
CA ARG A 176 18.03 -1.05 -2.81
C ARG A 176 17.93 -0.51 -4.24
N SER A 177 17.10 0.51 -4.41
CA SER A 177 16.69 1.03 -5.72
C SER A 177 17.87 1.63 -6.48
N MET A 178 18.20 1.03 -7.61
CA MET A 178 19.19 1.57 -8.56
C MET A 178 18.65 2.83 -9.23
N VAL A 179 17.34 2.90 -9.49
CA VAL A 179 16.70 4.09 -10.09
C VAL A 179 16.82 5.30 -9.16
N ARG A 180 16.55 5.12 -7.86
CA ARG A 180 16.71 6.16 -6.84
C ARG A 180 18.15 6.68 -6.81
N GLU A 181 19.12 5.77 -6.75
CA GLU A 181 20.55 6.09 -6.72
C GLU A 181 20.99 6.82 -8.00
N ALA A 182 20.56 6.35 -9.18
CA ALA A 182 20.88 6.99 -10.46
C ALA A 182 20.27 8.40 -10.60
N ALA A 183 19.17 8.69 -9.92
CA ALA A 183 18.57 10.01 -9.85
C ALA A 183 19.26 10.94 -8.84
N GLY A 184 20.19 10.44 -8.02
CA GLY A 184 20.80 11.19 -6.93
C GLY A 184 19.81 11.50 -5.79
N ILE A 185 18.76 10.69 -5.65
CA ILE A 185 17.79 10.82 -4.57
C ILE A 185 18.35 10.11 -3.33
N THR A 186 18.59 10.88 -2.27
CA THR A 186 19.00 10.39 -0.96
C THR A 186 17.81 9.88 -0.15
N GLN A 187 18.08 9.17 0.93
CA GLN A 187 17.06 8.72 1.87
C GLN A 187 17.57 8.85 3.30
N GLU A 188 16.68 9.25 4.19
CA GLU A 188 16.85 9.06 5.63
C GLU A 188 16.69 7.58 5.94
N GLY A 189 17.58 7.05 6.78
CA GLY A 189 17.51 5.68 7.27
C GLY A 189 17.77 5.64 8.76
N THR A 190 16.94 4.92 9.49
CA THR A 190 17.27 4.46 10.84
C THR A 190 17.33 2.94 10.79
N ASP A 191 18.54 2.43 10.96
CA ASP A 191 18.75 1.01 11.17
C ASP A 191 18.27 0.72 12.59
N HIS A 192 17.15 0.01 12.70
CA HIS A 192 16.97 -0.84 13.87
C HIS A 192 17.92 -1.99 13.58
N GLU A 193 19.04 -2.11 14.30
CA GLU A 193 20.14 -3.04 13.95
C GLU A 193 19.76 -4.54 14.01
N GLN A 194 18.47 -4.88 13.97
CA GLN A 194 17.91 -6.21 14.02
C GLN A 194 17.96 -6.91 12.66
N LEU A 195 18.67 -8.03 12.62
CA LEU A 195 18.49 -9.03 11.57
C LEU A 195 17.22 -9.83 11.89
N MET A 196 16.39 -10.03 10.86
CA MET A 196 15.18 -10.82 10.98
C MET A 196 15.29 -12.06 10.10
N VAL A 197 14.91 -13.21 10.65
CA VAL A 197 14.70 -14.42 9.86
C VAL A 197 13.28 -14.43 9.27
N LEU A 198 13.12 -15.04 8.12
CA LEU A 198 11.86 -15.49 7.55
C LEU A 198 11.98 -17.00 7.30
N LEU A 199 11.20 -17.78 8.04
CA LEU A 199 11.03 -19.20 7.78
C LEU A 199 9.76 -19.41 6.97
N VAL A 200 9.79 -20.34 6.02
CA VAL A 200 8.59 -20.96 5.45
C VAL A 200 8.69 -22.45 5.73
N PHE A 201 7.68 -23.03 6.34
CA PHE A 201 7.71 -24.41 6.80
C PHE A 201 6.34 -25.07 6.78
N ARG A 202 6.30 -26.41 6.85
CA ARG A 202 5.06 -27.17 7.02
C ARG A 202 4.95 -27.72 8.44
N SER A 203 3.74 -27.68 8.99
CA SER A 203 3.44 -28.20 10.33
C SER A 203 1.99 -28.63 10.45
N GLN A 204 1.76 -29.93 10.71
CA GLN A 204 0.43 -30.45 10.98
C GLN A 204 0.00 -30.19 12.42
N GLN A 205 0.93 -30.26 13.37
CA GLN A 205 0.64 -30.03 14.78
C GLN A 205 0.27 -28.58 15.03
N LEU A 206 0.97 -27.62 14.42
CA LEU A 206 0.60 -26.21 14.52
C LEU A 206 -0.77 -25.92 13.89
N ASP A 207 -1.12 -26.62 12.81
CA ASP A 207 -2.44 -26.55 12.21
C ASP A 207 -3.55 -26.95 13.19
N GLY A 208 -3.37 -28.09 13.87
CA GLY A 208 -4.30 -28.57 14.90
C GLY A 208 -4.36 -27.67 16.14
N LEU A 209 -3.23 -27.06 16.55
CA LEU A 209 -3.22 -26.09 17.65
C LEU A 209 -4.06 -24.86 17.34
N LEU A 210 -4.06 -24.38 16.09
CA LEU A 210 -4.88 -23.23 15.68
C LEU A 210 -6.38 -23.48 15.68
N GLU A 211 -6.87 -24.72 15.74
CA GLU A 211 -8.30 -24.99 15.87
C GLU A 211 -8.91 -24.35 17.13
N ARG A 212 -8.08 -24.08 18.15
CA ARG A 212 -8.44 -23.35 19.37
C ARG A 212 -8.78 -21.87 19.12
N PHE A 213 -8.31 -21.31 18.00
CA PHE A 213 -8.44 -19.90 17.65
C PHE A 213 -9.21 -19.75 16.33
N PRO A 214 -10.54 -19.96 16.34
CA PRO A 214 -11.34 -20.05 15.12
C PRO A 214 -11.25 -18.77 14.28
N GLY A 215 -10.86 -18.95 13.02
CA GLY A 215 -10.76 -17.89 12.01
C GLY A 215 -9.50 -17.02 12.09
N MET A 216 -8.56 -17.34 12.99
CA MET A 216 -7.26 -16.69 13.07
C MET A 216 -6.27 -17.38 12.11
N SER A 217 -5.49 -16.58 11.37
CA SER A 217 -4.45 -17.10 10.46
C SER A 217 -3.10 -16.45 10.66
N PHE A 218 -2.97 -15.43 11.50
CA PHE A 218 -1.67 -14.87 11.85
C PHE A 218 -1.66 -14.34 13.28
N VAL A 219 -0.48 -14.36 13.87
CA VAL A 219 -0.24 -14.13 15.29
C VAL A 219 0.98 -13.24 15.40
N ASN A 220 0.84 -12.11 16.08
CA ASN A 220 1.96 -11.37 16.64
C ASN A 220 2.18 -11.82 18.09
N VAL A 221 3.34 -12.41 18.38
CA VAL A 221 3.73 -12.82 19.73
C VAL A 221 4.66 -11.75 20.30
N LEU A 222 4.20 -11.08 21.36
CA LEU A 222 4.99 -10.14 22.15
C LEU A 222 5.74 -10.90 23.23
N HIS A 223 7.06 -10.79 23.26
CA HIS A 223 7.89 -11.49 24.24
C HIS A 223 8.77 -10.47 24.98
N PRO A 224 8.86 -10.52 26.33
CA PRO A 224 9.66 -9.58 27.12
C PRO A 224 11.09 -9.40 26.62
N ASP A 225 11.78 -10.49 26.31
CA ASP A 225 13.15 -10.50 25.75
C ASP A 225 13.35 -9.79 24.40
N LEU A 226 12.28 -9.38 23.71
CA LEU A 226 12.37 -8.78 22.37
C LEU A 226 12.18 -7.26 22.36
N GLU A 227 12.03 -6.61 23.51
CA GLU A 227 12.02 -5.15 23.64
C GLU A 227 11.09 -4.41 22.64
N GLY A 228 9.91 -4.98 22.39
CA GLY A 228 8.90 -4.44 21.47
C GLY A 228 8.98 -4.96 20.03
N TYR A 229 9.99 -5.76 19.69
CA TYR A 229 10.07 -6.45 18.40
C TYR A 229 9.26 -7.76 18.41
N TRP A 230 8.71 -8.08 17.24
CA TRP A 230 7.69 -9.11 17.12
C TRP A 230 8.24 -10.44 16.63
N GLN A 231 7.71 -11.50 17.20
CA GLN A 231 7.64 -12.81 16.55
C GLN A 231 6.31 -12.89 15.78
N PHE A 232 6.38 -13.06 14.46
CA PHE A 232 5.20 -12.98 13.60
C PHE A 232 5.01 -14.27 12.82
N LEU A 233 3.97 -15.03 13.18
CA LEU A 233 3.62 -16.33 12.62
C LEU A 233 2.34 -16.21 11.79
N GLY A 234 2.22 -16.94 10.68
CA GLY A 234 0.92 -17.08 10.04
C GLY A 234 0.80 -18.16 8.97
N ARG A 235 -0.42 -18.61 8.73
CA ARG A 235 -0.79 -19.57 7.70
C ARG A 235 -0.61 -18.95 6.32
N VAL A 236 0.10 -19.63 5.44
CA VAL A 236 0.26 -19.27 4.03
C VAL A 236 -0.90 -19.83 3.21
N ASP A 237 -1.33 -21.05 3.53
CA ASP A 237 -2.43 -21.74 2.86
C ASP A 237 -3.19 -22.67 3.82
N ALA A 238 -4.26 -23.28 3.31
CA ALA A 238 -5.05 -24.29 4.02
C ALA A 238 -4.42 -25.70 3.97
N ARG A 239 -3.14 -25.83 3.57
CA ARG A 239 -2.41 -27.09 3.39
C ARG A 239 -1.18 -27.15 4.31
N GLU A 240 -1.32 -26.69 5.54
CA GLU A 240 -0.31 -26.80 6.60
C GLU A 240 0.95 -25.96 6.35
N THR A 241 0.95 -25.00 5.42
CA THR A 241 2.12 -24.15 5.15
C THR A 241 2.08 -22.88 6.00
N TRP A 242 3.21 -22.54 6.60
CA TRP A 242 3.37 -21.45 7.54
C TRP A 242 4.55 -20.56 7.19
N PHE A 243 4.46 -19.29 7.58
CA PHE A 243 5.60 -18.39 7.64
C PHE A 243 5.86 -17.95 9.07
N PHE A 244 7.12 -17.67 9.39
CA PHE A 244 7.51 -17.13 10.68
C PHE A 244 8.62 -16.09 10.53
N HIS A 245 8.42 -14.90 11.10
CA HIS A 245 9.43 -13.88 11.23
C HIS A 245 9.85 -13.74 12.69
N ALA A 246 11.14 -13.62 12.94
CA ALA A 246 11.66 -13.35 14.28
C ALA A 246 12.99 -12.58 14.24
N PRO A 247 13.27 -11.76 15.26
CA PRO A 247 14.60 -11.24 15.53
C PRO A 247 15.59 -12.38 15.73
N VAL A 248 16.76 -12.28 15.10
CA VAL A 248 17.89 -13.20 15.28
C VAL A 248 19.20 -12.43 15.41
N GLU A 249 20.23 -13.08 15.95
CA GLU A 249 21.60 -12.55 15.96
C GLU A 249 22.12 -12.37 14.53
N ARG A 250 22.93 -11.33 14.30
CA ARG A 250 23.39 -10.98 12.93
C ARG A 250 24.35 -12.01 12.37
N GLU A 251 25.12 -12.67 13.23
CA GLU A 251 26.12 -13.69 12.91
C GLU A 251 25.52 -15.08 12.68
N LEU A 252 24.18 -15.22 12.81
CA LEU A 252 23.49 -16.50 12.68
C LEU A 252 23.69 -17.11 11.29
N ASP A 253 24.21 -18.34 11.23
CA ASP A 253 24.34 -19.11 9.99
C ASP A 253 23.05 -19.90 9.72
N PRO A 254 22.24 -19.52 8.71
CA PRO A 254 20.98 -20.19 8.44
C PRO A 254 21.15 -21.64 7.96
N GLY A 255 22.33 -22.02 7.46
CA GLY A 255 22.58 -23.37 6.95
C GLY A 255 22.82 -24.42 8.05
N SER A 256 23.16 -23.97 9.26
CA SER A 256 23.50 -24.84 10.39
C SER A 256 22.67 -24.58 11.66
N THR A 257 21.84 -23.53 11.65
CA THR A 257 20.98 -23.18 12.78
C THR A 257 19.79 -24.13 12.88
N ASP A 258 19.57 -24.66 14.08
CA ASP A 258 18.31 -25.28 14.46
C ASP A 258 17.30 -24.20 14.89
N PHE A 259 16.21 -24.07 14.13
CA PHE A 259 15.16 -23.08 14.38
C PHE A 259 14.01 -23.63 15.23
N GLU A 260 13.99 -24.92 15.58
CA GLU A 260 12.94 -25.53 16.39
C GLU A 260 12.79 -24.81 17.75
N PRO A 261 13.85 -24.53 18.53
CA PRO A 261 13.70 -23.83 19.82
C PRO A 261 13.07 -22.44 19.70
N LEU A 262 13.33 -21.74 18.59
CA LEU A 262 12.77 -20.41 18.35
C LEU A 262 11.28 -20.48 18.02
N LEU A 263 10.86 -21.48 17.23
CA LEU A 263 9.45 -21.77 16.94
C LEU A 263 8.71 -22.21 18.22
N GLU A 264 9.28 -23.15 18.98
CA GLU A 264 8.71 -23.65 20.22
C GLU A 264 8.49 -22.54 21.25
N ARG A 265 9.45 -21.62 21.38
CA ARG A 265 9.32 -20.45 22.25
C ARG A 265 8.15 -19.55 21.83
N ALA A 266 8.00 -19.27 20.53
CA ALA A 266 6.90 -18.44 20.03
C ALA A 266 5.54 -19.15 20.15
N ILE A 267 5.50 -20.47 20.00
CA ILE A 267 4.26 -21.26 20.02
C ILE A 267 3.85 -21.63 21.46
N GLY A 268 4.82 -21.87 22.34
CA GLY A 268 4.59 -22.39 23.69
C GLY A 268 4.44 -23.91 23.75
N ALA A 269 4.78 -24.62 22.68
CA ALA A 269 4.76 -26.08 22.58
C ALA A 269 5.67 -26.58 21.46
N HIS A 270 6.08 -27.85 21.57
CA HIS A 270 6.71 -28.57 20.46
C HIS A 270 5.76 -28.72 19.28
N VAL A 271 6.27 -28.49 18.07
CA VAL A 271 5.57 -28.75 16.80
C VAL A 271 6.51 -29.38 15.78
N ASP A 272 5.98 -30.20 14.88
CA ASP A 272 6.68 -30.62 13.67
C ASP A 272 6.94 -29.40 12.78
N ALA A 273 8.17 -29.23 12.29
CA ALA A 273 8.52 -28.11 11.41
C ALA A 273 9.42 -28.58 10.26
N GLU A 274 8.82 -28.89 9.11
CA GLU A 274 9.56 -29.14 7.88
C GLU A 274 9.94 -27.78 7.23
N ILE A 275 11.14 -27.27 7.50
CA ILE A 275 11.61 -25.99 6.96
C ILE A 275 11.85 -26.10 5.45
N GLN A 276 11.13 -25.30 4.67
CA GLN A 276 11.20 -25.24 3.21
C GLN A 276 12.01 -24.04 2.70
N HIS A 277 12.06 -22.96 3.48
CA HIS A 277 12.80 -21.76 3.14
C HIS A 277 13.31 -21.06 4.39
N VAL A 278 14.55 -20.58 4.31
CA VAL A 278 15.14 -19.65 5.27
C VAL A 278 15.60 -18.42 4.50
N GLY A 279 15.09 -17.26 4.90
CA GLY A 279 15.47 -15.97 4.36
C GLY A 279 15.88 -15.02 5.48
N HIS A 280 16.72 -14.05 5.15
CA HIS A 280 17.10 -12.97 6.06
C HIS A 280 16.75 -11.62 5.44
N TRP A 281 16.40 -10.67 6.30
CA TRP A 281 16.16 -9.29 5.91
C TRP A 281 16.52 -8.36 7.06
N ASP A 282 17.09 -7.20 6.72
CA ASP A 282 17.37 -6.15 7.68
C ASP A 282 16.09 -5.38 7.98
N MET A 283 15.78 -5.25 9.26
CA MET A 283 14.68 -4.42 9.72
C MET A 283 15.11 -2.96 9.71
N ARG A 284 14.63 -2.18 8.74
CA ARG A 284 15.01 -0.78 8.58
C ARG A 284 13.83 0.09 8.30
N PHE A 285 13.86 1.33 8.80
CA PHE A 285 13.06 2.40 8.24
C PHE A 285 13.90 3.18 7.25
N ALA A 286 13.37 3.37 6.06
CA ALA A 286 13.96 4.22 5.05
C ALA A 286 12.89 5.09 4.42
N LEU A 287 13.19 6.37 4.23
CA LEU A 287 12.32 7.32 3.55
C LEU A 287 13.17 8.19 2.62
N ALA A 288 12.89 8.13 1.32
CA ALA A 288 13.55 8.99 0.36
C ALA A 288 13.22 10.46 0.61
N ASP A 289 14.21 11.34 0.49
CA ASP A 289 14.07 12.78 0.79
C ASP A 289 13.18 13.51 -0.24
N ARG A 290 13.00 12.88 -1.40
CA ARG A 290 12.09 13.31 -2.47
C ARG A 290 11.66 12.09 -3.30
N TYR A 291 10.45 12.12 -3.84
CA TYR A 291 9.93 11.03 -4.69
C TYR A 291 10.09 11.29 -6.19
N ARG A 292 10.61 12.47 -6.57
CA ARG A 292 10.84 12.88 -7.95
C ARG A 292 12.13 13.69 -8.08
N GLN A 293 12.86 13.44 -9.16
CA GLN A 293 13.95 14.28 -9.64
C GLN A 293 13.87 14.40 -11.17
N GLY A 294 13.31 15.51 -11.65
CA GLY A 294 13.09 15.74 -13.08
C GLY A 294 12.06 14.75 -13.65
N ARG A 295 12.54 13.83 -14.50
CA ARG A 295 11.71 12.80 -15.16
C ARG A 295 11.84 11.41 -14.54
N VAL A 296 12.62 11.29 -13.46
CA VAL A 296 12.75 10.06 -12.68
C VAL A 296 11.93 10.19 -11.40
N LEU A 297 11.05 9.21 -11.17
CA LEU A 297 10.25 9.08 -9.96
C LEU A 297 10.50 7.72 -9.30
N ILE A 298 10.09 7.57 -8.04
CA ILE A 298 10.20 6.32 -7.27
C ILE A 298 8.90 6.03 -6.53
N ALA A 299 8.56 4.75 -6.34
CA ALA A 299 7.34 4.31 -5.67
C ALA A 299 7.55 3.00 -4.89
N GLY A 300 6.74 2.77 -3.86
CA GLY A 300 6.84 1.59 -2.99
C GLY A 300 8.19 1.51 -2.27
N ASP A 301 8.71 0.30 -2.12
CA ASP A 301 9.98 0.02 -1.44
C ASP A 301 11.17 0.86 -1.93
N ALA A 302 11.16 1.35 -3.18
CA ALA A 302 12.19 2.25 -3.69
C ALA A 302 12.16 3.64 -3.04
N ALA A 303 10.97 4.10 -2.66
CA ALA A 303 10.69 5.39 -2.04
C ALA A 303 10.65 5.32 -0.51
N HIS A 304 10.18 4.21 0.04
CA HIS A 304 10.04 4.00 1.47
C HIS A 304 10.10 2.52 1.84
N SER A 305 10.79 2.18 2.92
CA SER A 305 10.92 0.80 3.40
C SER A 305 10.76 0.77 4.91
N HIS A 306 10.15 -0.30 5.43
CA HIS A 306 9.84 -0.43 6.85
C HIS A 306 9.68 -1.91 7.24
N PRO A 307 9.70 -2.25 8.55
CA PRO A 307 9.33 -3.58 9.03
C PRO A 307 7.88 -3.92 8.63
N PRO A 308 7.51 -5.20 8.42
CA PRO A 308 6.19 -5.60 7.95
C PRO A 308 5.06 -5.39 8.99
N TYR A 309 5.38 -4.74 10.10
CA TYR A 309 4.49 -4.53 11.24
C TYR A 309 3.25 -3.73 10.82
N GLY A 310 2.07 -4.21 11.25
CA GLY A 310 0.75 -3.67 10.83
C GLY A 310 0.34 -3.95 9.39
N GLY A 311 1.23 -4.49 8.54
CA GLY A 311 0.93 -4.85 7.15
C GLY A 311 0.81 -3.66 6.21
N TYR A 312 1.47 -2.53 6.48
CA TYR A 312 1.28 -1.30 5.70
C TYR A 312 1.96 -1.29 4.30
N GLY A 313 3.08 -1.99 4.12
CA GLY A 313 4.01 -1.68 3.01
C GLY A 313 3.47 -1.89 1.61
N ILE A 314 2.94 -3.09 1.32
CA ILE A 314 2.36 -3.37 0.01
C ILE A 314 1.15 -2.46 -0.27
N ASN A 315 0.37 -2.13 0.76
CA ASN A 315 -0.81 -1.29 0.65
C ASN A 315 -0.44 0.17 0.34
N THR A 316 0.52 0.73 1.08
CA THR A 316 1.07 2.06 0.80
C THR A 316 1.72 2.12 -0.58
N GLY A 317 2.41 1.06 -1.01
CA GLY A 317 2.97 0.98 -2.35
C GLY A 317 1.91 1.00 -3.46
N PHE A 318 0.77 0.31 -3.28
CA PHE A 318 -0.33 0.41 -4.25
C PHE A 318 -0.98 1.79 -4.27
N GLU A 319 -1.06 2.47 -3.13
CA GLU A 319 -1.51 3.87 -3.06
C GLU A 319 -0.56 4.82 -3.80
N ASP A 320 0.76 4.59 -3.74
CA ASP A 320 1.70 5.34 -4.56
C ASP A 320 1.45 5.14 -6.05
N ALA A 321 1.24 3.89 -6.47
CA ALA A 321 0.94 3.57 -7.85
C ALA A 321 -0.35 4.25 -8.33
N ALA A 322 -1.42 4.21 -7.53
CA ALA A 322 -2.69 4.85 -7.86
C ALA A 322 -2.57 6.38 -7.94
N ASN A 323 -1.92 7.01 -6.94
CA ASN A 323 -1.70 8.45 -6.88
C ASN A 323 -0.82 8.94 -8.05
N LEU A 324 0.26 8.22 -8.35
CA LEU A 324 1.19 8.60 -9.40
C LEU A 324 0.62 8.38 -10.81
N ALA A 325 -0.13 7.29 -11.03
CA ALA A 325 -0.61 6.93 -12.36
C ALA A 325 -1.46 8.03 -13.01
N TRP A 326 -2.42 8.60 -12.27
CA TRP A 326 -3.30 9.62 -12.84
C TRP A 326 -2.58 10.95 -13.06
N LYS A 327 -1.62 11.31 -12.19
CA LYS A 327 -0.81 12.54 -12.34
C LYS A 327 0.13 12.44 -13.54
N LEU A 328 0.72 11.27 -13.77
CA LEU A 328 1.51 11.00 -14.97
C LEU A 328 0.64 11.05 -16.22
N ALA A 329 -0.52 10.38 -16.22
CA ALA A 329 -1.47 10.42 -17.33
C ALA A 329 -1.88 11.86 -17.66
N ALA A 330 -2.28 12.65 -16.65
CA ALA A 330 -2.62 14.05 -16.78
C ALA A 330 -1.51 14.92 -17.38
N THR A 331 -0.27 14.65 -16.95
CA THR A 331 0.93 15.35 -17.45
C THR A 331 1.20 15.01 -18.90
N LEU A 332 1.05 13.73 -19.26
CA LEU A 332 1.27 13.22 -20.60
C LEU A 332 0.16 13.65 -21.58
N GLU A 333 -1.08 13.76 -21.10
CA GLU A 333 -2.24 14.22 -21.88
C GLU A 333 -2.32 15.75 -21.97
N GLY A 334 -1.52 16.47 -21.19
CA GLY A 334 -1.33 17.92 -21.31
C GLY A 334 -2.33 18.78 -20.55
N TRP A 335 -3.22 18.20 -19.75
CA TRP A 335 -4.16 18.97 -18.93
C TRP A 335 -3.65 19.25 -17.50
N ALA A 336 -2.57 18.61 -17.07
CA ALA A 336 -1.88 18.95 -15.82
C ALA A 336 -1.19 20.31 -15.88
N GLY A 337 -1.27 21.06 -14.80
CA GLY A 337 -0.38 22.19 -14.51
C GLY A 337 1.00 21.74 -14.02
N PRO A 338 1.97 22.67 -13.95
CA PRO A 338 3.36 22.37 -13.64
C PRO A 338 3.57 21.74 -12.25
N HIS A 339 2.66 21.99 -11.30
CA HIS A 339 2.77 21.52 -9.92
C HIS A 339 2.07 20.19 -9.65
N LEU A 340 1.29 19.66 -10.60
CA LEU A 340 0.51 18.45 -10.36
C LEU A 340 1.41 17.24 -10.08
N LEU A 341 2.46 17.03 -10.88
CA LEU A 341 3.32 15.87 -10.70
C LEU A 341 4.18 16.00 -9.43
N ASP A 342 4.54 17.21 -9.01
CA ASP A 342 5.25 17.44 -7.74
C ASP A 342 4.36 17.17 -6.52
N SER A 343 3.04 17.28 -6.65
CA SER A 343 2.12 16.91 -5.57
C SER A 343 2.19 15.42 -5.20
N TYR A 344 2.76 14.56 -6.05
CA TYR A 344 3.01 13.16 -5.67
C TYR A 344 3.94 13.06 -4.46
N ASP A 345 5.04 13.81 -4.45
CA ASP A 345 5.93 13.90 -3.29
C ASP A 345 5.21 14.56 -2.11
N ALA A 346 4.55 15.70 -2.36
CA ALA A 346 3.89 16.48 -1.32
C ALA A 346 2.79 15.70 -0.59
N GLU A 347 2.14 14.75 -1.26
CA GLU A 347 1.08 13.92 -0.68
C GLU A 347 1.62 12.62 -0.09
N ARG A 348 2.41 11.84 -0.85
CA ARG A 348 2.73 10.46 -0.46
C ARG A 348 3.87 10.37 0.55
N ARG A 349 4.86 11.25 0.47
CA ARG A 349 6.01 11.21 1.38
C ARG A 349 5.62 11.57 2.83
N PRO A 350 4.83 12.63 3.11
CA PRO A 350 4.38 12.91 4.48
C PRO A 350 3.41 11.85 5.03
N VAL A 351 2.56 11.26 4.18
CA VAL A 351 1.72 10.12 4.58
C VAL A 351 2.56 8.94 5.04
N PHE A 352 3.64 8.61 4.31
CA PHE A 352 4.53 7.55 4.76
C PHE A 352 5.30 7.95 6.03
N ALA A 353 5.79 9.18 6.14
CA ALA A 353 6.47 9.66 7.34
C ALA A 353 5.58 9.49 8.59
N SER A 354 4.30 9.88 8.49
CA SER A 354 3.30 9.63 9.54
C SER A 354 3.00 8.14 9.73
N THR A 355 2.95 7.32 8.67
CA THR A 355 2.80 5.85 8.81
C THR A 355 3.95 5.26 9.63
N ARG A 356 5.19 5.66 9.32
CA ARG A 356 6.41 5.26 10.02
C ARG A 356 6.33 5.67 11.49
N ASP A 357 6.10 6.95 11.75
CA ASP A 357 6.26 7.54 13.08
C ASP A 357 5.07 7.24 14.00
N ASP A 358 3.85 7.41 13.50
CA ASP A 358 2.64 7.38 14.32
C ASP A 358 2.05 5.97 14.50
N PHE A 359 2.39 5.03 13.62
CA PHE A 359 1.84 3.67 13.65
C PHE A 359 2.92 2.62 13.89
N ILE A 360 3.95 2.56 13.04
CA ILE A 360 4.93 1.46 13.11
C ILE A 360 5.92 1.65 14.26
N ALA A 361 6.66 2.77 14.27
CA ALA A 361 7.64 3.07 15.32
C ALA A 361 6.95 3.21 16.69
N ARG A 362 5.82 3.94 16.72
CA ARG A 362 4.99 4.06 17.92
C ARG A 362 4.54 2.71 18.47
N SER A 363 4.12 1.75 17.63
CA SER A 363 3.71 0.44 18.12
C SER A 363 4.88 -0.32 18.75
N ILE A 364 6.09 -0.25 18.17
CA ILE A 364 7.29 -0.86 18.77
C ILE A 364 7.58 -0.25 20.15
N GLU A 365 7.48 1.08 20.27
CA GLU A 365 7.71 1.78 21.54
C GLU A 365 6.66 1.44 22.61
N VAL A 366 5.38 1.45 22.24
CA VAL A 366 4.27 1.08 23.15
C VAL A 366 4.38 -0.37 23.59
N ASP A 367 4.76 -1.28 22.69
CA ASP A 367 4.97 -2.68 23.02
C ASP A 367 6.16 -2.85 23.98
N ARG A 368 7.26 -2.13 23.74
CA ARG A 368 8.42 -2.12 24.64
C ARG A 368 8.05 -1.62 26.04
N GLU A 369 7.36 -0.49 26.14
CA GLU A 369 6.95 0.08 27.42
C GLU A 369 6.02 -0.86 28.19
N PHE A 370 5.05 -1.47 27.50
CA PHE A 370 4.15 -2.46 28.09
C PHE A 370 4.94 -3.65 28.67
N LEU A 371 5.83 -4.24 27.86
CA LEU A 371 6.64 -5.41 28.26
C LEU A 371 7.63 -5.11 29.38
N ALA A 372 8.11 -3.86 29.50
CA ALA A 372 8.99 -3.46 30.59
C ALA A 372 8.24 -3.17 31.90
N THR A 373 6.95 -2.89 31.84
CA THR A 373 6.14 -2.44 32.98
C THR A 373 5.25 -3.54 33.55
N HIS A 374 4.73 -4.42 32.70
CA HIS A 374 3.72 -5.40 33.07
C HIS A 374 4.23 -6.83 32.85
N ASP A 375 4.23 -7.61 33.93
CA ASP A 375 4.64 -9.01 33.95
C ASP A 375 3.62 -9.82 34.78
N PRO A 376 2.93 -10.81 34.18
CA PRO A 376 1.92 -11.59 34.89
C PRO A 376 2.52 -12.47 36.00
N ASP A 377 3.81 -12.81 35.94
CA ASP A 377 4.47 -13.60 37.00
C ASP A 377 4.78 -12.74 38.24
N THR A 378 4.89 -11.41 38.05
CA THR A 378 5.14 -10.45 39.13
C THR A 378 3.85 -9.88 39.71
N ASP A 379 2.91 -9.42 38.87
CA ASP A 379 1.60 -8.89 39.26
C ASP A 379 0.53 -9.22 38.20
N GLN A 380 -0.09 -10.39 38.36
CA GLN A 380 -1.11 -10.88 37.44
C GLN A 380 -2.31 -9.94 37.28
N ALA A 381 -2.82 -9.37 38.38
CA ALA A 381 -4.03 -8.54 38.34
C ALA A 381 -3.78 -7.21 37.60
N ALA A 382 -2.62 -6.59 37.83
CA ALA A 382 -2.22 -5.39 37.10
C ALA A 382 -1.98 -5.69 35.61
N PHE A 383 -1.32 -6.81 35.30
CA PHE A 383 -1.12 -7.26 33.93
C PHE A 383 -2.44 -7.48 33.19
N GLU A 384 -3.37 -8.25 33.77
CA GLU A 384 -4.67 -8.56 33.15
C GLU A 384 -5.49 -7.30 32.87
N ALA A 385 -5.48 -6.34 33.79
CA ALA A 385 -6.14 -5.04 33.59
C ALA A 385 -5.52 -4.25 32.42
N ALA A 386 -4.18 -4.20 32.35
CA ALA A 386 -3.46 -3.52 31.28
C ALA A 386 -3.63 -4.23 29.92
N TRP A 387 -3.60 -5.55 29.90
CA TRP A 387 -3.83 -6.37 28.70
C TRP A 387 -5.25 -6.18 28.16
N ALA A 388 -6.26 -6.16 29.02
CA ALA A 388 -7.64 -5.89 28.63
C ALA A 388 -7.82 -4.47 28.06
N ALA A 389 -7.18 -3.46 28.66
CA ALA A 389 -7.19 -2.09 28.14
C ALA A 389 -6.56 -2.02 26.73
N ARG A 390 -5.45 -2.73 26.52
CA ARG A 390 -4.76 -2.82 25.23
C ARG A 390 -5.62 -3.51 24.16
N ALA A 391 -6.31 -4.59 24.52
CA ALA A 391 -7.24 -5.28 23.63
C ALA A 391 -8.39 -4.37 23.14
N GLN A 392 -8.83 -3.43 23.98
CA GLN A 392 -9.85 -2.45 23.62
C GLN A 392 -9.29 -1.36 22.67
N ALA A 393 -8.08 -0.85 22.95
CA ALA A 393 -7.43 0.19 22.15
C ALA A 393 -7.01 -0.28 20.74
N ALA A 394 -6.85 -1.59 20.52
CA ALA A 394 -6.51 -2.15 19.21
C ALA A 394 -7.56 -1.84 18.10
N VAL A 395 -8.80 -1.49 18.48
CA VAL A 395 -9.83 -1.01 17.54
C VAL A 395 -9.54 0.42 17.09
N ASP A 396 -9.04 1.26 18.00
CA ASP A 396 -8.82 2.68 17.77
C ASP A 396 -7.68 2.91 16.75
N GLU A 397 -6.67 2.03 16.71
CA GLU A 397 -5.57 2.09 15.72
C GLU A 397 -6.09 1.98 14.28
N VAL A 398 -7.01 1.04 14.02
CA VAL A 398 -7.58 0.82 12.68
C VAL A 398 -8.45 2.01 12.25
N ASP A 399 -9.24 2.57 13.17
CA ASP A 399 -10.09 3.73 12.88
C ASP A 399 -9.26 5.01 12.65
N ALA A 400 -8.13 5.14 13.36
CA ALA A 400 -7.22 6.28 13.24
C ALA A 400 -6.30 6.24 12.00
N PHE A 401 -6.06 5.05 11.42
CA PHE A 401 -5.29 4.91 10.18
C PHE A 401 -6.16 5.26 8.96
N GLU A 402 -6.27 6.55 8.64
CA GLU A 402 -6.96 7.06 7.46
C GLU A 402 -6.03 8.03 6.72
N PRO A 403 -5.19 7.52 5.80
CA PRO A 403 -4.31 8.34 5.00
C PRO A 403 -5.06 9.43 4.23
N ASN A 404 -4.62 10.67 4.40
CA ASN A 404 -5.23 11.85 3.79
C ASN A 404 -4.19 12.84 3.28
N TYR A 405 -4.68 13.76 2.46
CA TYR A 405 -3.93 14.78 1.74
C TYR A 405 -4.37 16.19 2.16
N GLU A 406 -4.77 16.37 3.42
CA GLU A 406 -5.03 17.71 3.97
C GLU A 406 -3.82 18.63 3.74
N GLY A 407 -4.05 19.86 3.29
CA GLY A 407 -2.97 20.80 2.97
C GLY A 407 -2.19 20.50 1.67
N SER A 408 -2.60 19.50 0.88
CA SER A 408 -2.03 19.26 -0.45
C SER A 408 -2.24 20.47 -1.38
N PRO A 409 -1.25 20.84 -2.20
CA PRO A 409 -1.37 21.96 -3.14
C PRO A 409 -2.39 21.73 -4.27
N VAL A 410 -2.89 20.49 -4.42
CA VAL A 410 -3.91 20.12 -5.43
C VAL A 410 -5.24 19.71 -4.81
N VAL A 411 -5.48 20.11 -3.57
CA VAL A 411 -6.77 20.00 -2.89
C VAL A 411 -7.31 21.42 -2.67
N ALA A 412 -8.45 21.73 -3.27
CA ALA A 412 -9.09 23.04 -3.13
C ALA A 412 -10.02 23.05 -1.91
N GLY A 413 -10.01 24.15 -1.14
CA GLY A 413 -10.88 24.32 0.03
C GLY A 413 -10.52 23.44 1.23
N GLY A 414 -9.39 22.73 1.20
CA GLY A 414 -8.82 22.07 2.38
C GLY A 414 -8.37 23.10 3.41
N GLY A 415 -8.67 22.85 4.69
CA GLY A 415 -8.19 23.69 5.79
C GLY A 415 -6.66 23.66 5.93
N GLY A 416 -6.14 24.35 6.95
CA GLY A 416 -4.73 24.19 7.35
C GLY A 416 -4.46 22.75 7.79
N GLY A 417 -3.37 22.15 7.33
CA GLY A 417 -3.01 20.77 7.62
C GLY A 417 -1.76 20.35 6.84
N THR A 418 -1.35 19.10 7.03
CA THR A 418 -0.26 18.45 6.30
C THR A 418 -0.69 17.02 6.01
N PRO A 419 -0.42 16.45 4.82
CA PRO A 419 -0.78 15.07 4.52
C PRO A 419 -0.21 14.12 5.57
N SER A 420 -1.00 13.17 6.01
CA SER A 420 -0.61 12.24 7.08
C SER A 420 -1.37 10.92 7.00
N ALA A 421 -0.90 9.91 7.72
CA ALA A 421 -1.59 8.63 7.85
C ALA A 421 -2.68 8.67 8.94
N ARG A 422 -2.67 9.69 9.79
CA ARG A 422 -3.65 9.88 10.84
C ARG A 422 -4.86 10.60 10.30
N GLY A 423 -6.02 10.03 10.57
CA GLY A 423 -7.29 10.65 10.26
C GLY A 423 -8.40 10.02 11.07
N ARG A 424 -9.60 10.14 10.54
CA ARG A 424 -10.78 9.49 11.09
C ARG A 424 -11.64 9.08 9.92
N HIS A 425 -12.08 7.84 9.91
CA HIS A 425 -13.00 7.39 8.87
C HIS A 425 -14.37 8.04 9.07
N GLU A 426 -14.83 8.76 8.04
CA GLU A 426 -16.09 9.49 8.05
C GLU A 426 -16.79 9.36 6.70
N THR A 427 -18.12 9.35 6.73
CA THR A 427 -18.91 9.38 5.49
C THR A 427 -18.88 10.77 4.85
N ARG A 428 -18.68 11.83 5.64
CA ARG A 428 -18.66 13.21 5.15
C ARG A 428 -17.56 13.39 4.08
N ALA A 429 -17.90 14.01 2.95
CA ALA A 429 -16.93 14.37 1.94
C ALA A 429 -16.07 15.54 2.45
N ARG A 430 -14.79 15.26 2.69
CA ARG A 430 -13.82 16.24 3.21
C ARG A 430 -12.67 16.40 2.21
N PRO A 431 -12.36 17.62 1.74
CA PRO A 431 -11.24 17.83 0.83
C PRO A 431 -9.93 17.25 1.39
N GLY A 432 -9.24 16.45 0.58
CA GLY A 432 -8.02 15.75 0.97
C GLY A 432 -8.24 14.34 1.52
N HIS A 433 -9.46 13.93 1.83
CA HIS A 433 -9.74 12.58 2.33
C HIS A 433 -10.26 11.65 1.24
N HIS A 434 -10.13 10.35 1.47
CA HIS A 434 -10.76 9.34 0.64
C HIS A 434 -12.29 9.52 0.70
N LEU A 435 -12.97 9.53 -0.45
CA LEU A 435 -14.42 9.56 -0.44
C LEU A 435 -14.93 8.19 0.01
N ALA A 436 -15.58 8.14 1.17
CA ALA A 436 -16.19 6.92 1.66
C ALA A 436 -17.13 6.29 0.63
N SER A 437 -17.19 4.96 0.60
CA SER A 437 -18.17 4.26 -0.23
C SER A 437 -19.59 4.75 0.03
N GLN A 438 -20.42 4.65 -1.00
CA GLN A 438 -21.81 5.07 -0.93
C GLN A 438 -22.51 4.54 0.32
N PRO A 439 -23.27 5.37 1.05
CA PRO A 439 -23.98 4.94 2.25
C PRO A 439 -25.00 3.84 1.94
N GLU A 440 -25.13 2.88 2.85
CA GLU A 440 -26.11 1.79 2.73
C GLU A 440 -27.54 2.32 2.51
N GLY A 441 -28.27 1.68 1.60
CA GLY A 441 -29.67 2.00 1.33
C GLY A 441 -29.91 3.14 0.34
N THR A 442 -28.86 3.76 -0.22
CA THR A 442 -28.98 4.94 -1.11
C THR A 442 -28.95 4.63 -2.61
N GLY A 443 -28.90 3.36 -3.02
CA GLY A 443 -28.98 2.94 -4.43
C GLY A 443 -27.68 2.35 -5.01
N ALA A 444 -27.42 2.64 -6.29
CA ALA A 444 -26.41 1.97 -7.11
C ALA A 444 -24.99 2.45 -6.84
N ASP A 445 -24.07 1.49 -6.66
CA ASP A 445 -22.66 1.67 -6.28
C ASP A 445 -21.97 2.84 -7.00
N LEU A 446 -21.69 3.91 -6.25
CA LEU A 446 -20.97 5.07 -6.76
C LEU A 446 -19.53 4.77 -7.12
N PHE A 447 -18.90 3.75 -6.52
CA PHE A 447 -17.46 3.51 -6.69
C PHE A 447 -17.07 3.31 -8.15
N ASP A 448 -17.82 2.48 -8.90
CA ASP A 448 -17.54 2.24 -10.31
C ASP A 448 -17.68 3.52 -11.15
N GLN A 449 -18.55 4.44 -10.72
CA GLN A 449 -18.70 5.76 -11.32
C GLN A 449 -17.59 6.74 -10.92
N LEU A 450 -16.76 6.45 -9.94
CA LEU A 450 -15.58 7.27 -9.61
C LEU A 450 -14.33 6.81 -10.39
N THR A 451 -14.42 5.67 -11.08
CA THR A 451 -13.35 5.15 -11.92
C THR A 451 -13.47 5.67 -13.36
N GLY A 452 -12.38 5.61 -14.14
CA GLY A 452 -12.38 6.00 -15.56
C GLY A 452 -11.43 7.13 -15.97
N GLY A 453 -10.56 7.59 -15.07
CA GLY A 453 -9.37 8.36 -15.44
C GLY A 453 -9.48 9.90 -15.40
N GLY A 454 -10.70 10.45 -15.33
CA GLY A 454 -10.95 11.88 -15.11
C GLY A 454 -11.50 12.17 -13.70
N PHE A 455 -11.75 13.45 -13.43
CA PHE A 455 -12.46 13.89 -12.23
C PHE A 455 -13.96 13.56 -12.35
N VAL A 456 -14.61 13.38 -11.21
CA VAL A 456 -16.05 13.20 -11.12
C VAL A 456 -16.64 14.26 -10.21
N LEU A 457 -17.64 14.99 -10.71
CA LEU A 457 -18.42 15.94 -9.93
C LEU A 457 -19.74 15.27 -9.54
N LEU A 458 -19.88 14.92 -8.27
CA LEU A 458 -21.15 14.50 -7.69
C LEU A 458 -22.00 15.74 -7.45
N ARG A 459 -23.26 15.73 -7.92
CA ARG A 459 -24.17 16.89 -7.87
C ARG A 459 -25.51 16.51 -7.28
N ALA A 460 -25.88 17.17 -6.20
CA ALA A 460 -27.23 17.12 -5.67
C ALA A 460 -28.04 18.31 -6.20
N GLY A 461 -29.29 18.08 -6.60
CA GLY A 461 -30.20 19.17 -7.00
C GLY A 461 -29.86 19.87 -8.32
N GLY A 462 -28.93 19.35 -9.13
CA GLY A 462 -28.62 19.85 -10.48
C GLY A 462 -27.78 21.13 -10.56
N ALA A 463 -27.13 21.56 -9.46
CA ALA A 463 -26.18 22.67 -9.44
C ALA A 463 -24.79 22.27 -9.98
N GLY A 464 -23.84 23.21 -10.14
CA GLY A 464 -22.44 22.92 -10.47
C GLY A 464 -22.05 23.03 -11.94
N ASP A 465 -22.92 23.57 -12.80
CA ASP A 465 -22.63 23.79 -14.23
C ASP A 465 -21.45 24.76 -14.45
N GLU A 466 -21.26 25.70 -13.53
CA GLU A 466 -20.14 26.64 -13.51
C GLU A 466 -18.78 25.95 -13.32
N LEU A 467 -18.71 24.88 -12.51
CA LEU A 467 -17.50 24.04 -12.36
C LEU A 467 -17.22 23.24 -13.63
N LEU A 468 -18.26 22.68 -14.25
CA LEU A 468 -18.13 21.94 -15.51
C LEU A 468 -17.67 22.87 -16.63
N ALA A 469 -18.22 24.08 -16.72
CA ALA A 469 -17.80 25.08 -17.69
C ALA A 469 -16.35 25.55 -17.47
N ALA A 470 -15.91 25.71 -16.21
CA ALA A 470 -14.53 26.02 -15.89
C ALA A 470 -13.58 24.87 -16.28
N ALA A 471 -13.97 23.62 -16.04
CA ALA A 471 -13.22 22.44 -16.45
C ALA A 471 -13.08 22.36 -17.97
N GLU A 472 -14.16 22.60 -18.71
CA GLU A 472 -14.16 22.62 -20.18
C GLU A 472 -13.20 23.70 -20.73
N ARG A 473 -13.29 24.93 -20.23
CA ARG A 473 -12.35 26.02 -20.58
C ARG A 473 -10.90 25.65 -20.31
N ALA A 474 -10.66 24.93 -19.22
CA ALA A 474 -9.35 24.46 -18.80
C ALA A 474 -8.89 23.17 -19.51
N SER A 475 -9.75 22.55 -20.33
CA SER A 475 -9.54 21.22 -20.95
C SER A 475 -9.26 20.12 -19.93
N VAL A 476 -9.91 20.19 -18.77
CA VAL A 476 -9.81 19.19 -17.70
C VAL A 476 -10.98 18.21 -17.80
N PRO A 477 -10.74 16.89 -17.86
CA PRO A 477 -11.82 15.92 -17.95
C PRO A 477 -12.57 15.83 -16.61
N VAL A 478 -13.80 16.35 -16.58
CA VAL A 478 -14.73 16.23 -15.46
C VAL A 478 -16.04 15.62 -15.96
N ARG A 479 -16.49 14.54 -15.34
CA ARG A 479 -17.81 13.96 -15.58
C ARG A 479 -18.75 14.26 -14.42
N ALA A 480 -19.95 14.72 -14.73
CA ALA A 480 -21.01 14.89 -13.75
C ALA A 480 -21.73 13.57 -13.43
N VAL A 481 -22.10 13.39 -12.18
CA VAL A 481 -22.98 12.32 -11.69
C VAL A 481 -24.00 12.94 -10.75
N ASP A 482 -25.28 12.84 -11.11
CA ASP A 482 -26.35 13.34 -10.27
C ASP A 482 -26.68 12.34 -9.16
N VAL A 483 -26.79 12.83 -7.93
CA VAL A 483 -27.03 12.00 -6.73
C VAL A 483 -28.29 12.44 -6.00
N GLY A 484 -28.89 11.49 -5.26
CA GLY A 484 -30.08 11.73 -4.45
C GLY A 484 -29.80 12.56 -3.18
N ALA A 485 -30.87 13.04 -2.56
CA ALA A 485 -30.79 13.83 -1.31
C ALA A 485 -30.17 13.04 -0.15
N ASP A 486 -30.35 11.73 -0.14
CA ASP A 486 -29.77 10.79 0.82
C ASP A 486 -28.24 10.70 0.72
N VAL A 487 -27.70 10.60 -0.49
CA VAL A 487 -26.25 10.66 -0.74
C VAL A 487 -25.69 12.03 -0.36
N ARG A 488 -26.40 13.10 -0.76
CA ARG A 488 -26.07 14.48 -0.40
C ARG A 488 -25.98 14.67 1.12
N ASP A 489 -26.98 14.19 1.87
CA ASP A 489 -27.05 14.37 3.32
C ASP A 489 -25.94 13.60 4.03
N ALA A 490 -25.57 12.42 3.53
CA ALA A 490 -24.49 11.63 4.08
C ALA A 490 -23.10 12.24 3.80
N TYR A 491 -22.87 12.73 2.58
CA TYR A 491 -21.62 13.42 2.23
C TYR A 491 -21.56 14.84 2.79
N GLY A 492 -22.70 15.45 3.09
CA GLY A 492 -22.81 16.75 3.77
C GLY A 492 -22.42 17.95 2.90
N ALA A 493 -22.57 17.83 1.58
CA ALA A 493 -22.34 18.89 0.59
C ALA A 493 -23.18 18.64 -0.69
N ASP A 494 -23.67 19.71 -1.32
CA ASP A 494 -24.41 19.59 -2.59
C ASP A 494 -23.51 19.24 -3.78
N LEU A 495 -22.25 19.66 -3.74
CA LEU A 495 -21.26 19.42 -4.79
C LEU A 495 -20.00 18.77 -4.18
N VAL A 496 -19.55 17.66 -4.78
CA VAL A 496 -18.30 16.98 -4.39
C VAL A 496 -17.49 16.69 -5.63
N LEU A 497 -16.33 17.34 -5.77
CA LEU A 497 -15.38 17.07 -6.84
C LEU A 497 -14.39 16.01 -6.38
N VAL A 498 -14.39 14.86 -7.04
CA VAL A 498 -13.60 13.68 -6.72
C VAL A 498 -12.50 13.49 -7.76
N ARG A 499 -11.28 13.22 -7.28
CA ARG A 499 -10.10 12.96 -8.11
C ARG A 499 -10.15 11.57 -8.76
N PRO A 500 -9.34 11.34 -9.82
CA PRO A 500 -9.19 10.01 -10.43
C PRO A 500 -8.69 8.90 -9.50
N ASP A 501 -8.16 9.24 -8.32
CA ASP A 501 -7.72 8.31 -7.26
C ASP A 501 -8.73 8.22 -6.09
N GLN A 502 -9.95 8.71 -6.28
CA GLN A 502 -11.07 8.68 -5.32
C GLN A 502 -10.92 9.56 -4.07
N PHE A 503 -9.91 10.42 -4.02
CA PHE A 503 -9.82 11.46 -2.99
C PHE A 503 -10.69 12.67 -3.35
N VAL A 504 -11.31 13.28 -2.35
CA VAL A 504 -12.08 14.52 -2.53
C VAL A 504 -11.12 15.66 -2.83
N ALA A 505 -11.25 16.25 -4.01
CA ALA A 505 -10.48 17.43 -4.44
C ALA A 505 -11.06 18.72 -3.85
N TRP A 506 -12.39 18.77 -3.72
CA TRP A 506 -13.16 19.91 -3.21
C TRP A 506 -14.59 19.46 -2.87
N ALA A 507 -15.23 20.08 -1.88
CA ALA A 507 -16.65 19.87 -1.56
C ALA A 507 -17.28 21.15 -1.01
N GLY A 508 -18.54 21.41 -1.35
CA GLY A 508 -19.30 22.57 -0.88
C GLY A 508 -20.72 22.63 -1.45
N ASP A 509 -21.54 23.55 -0.93
CA ASP A 509 -22.93 23.74 -1.40
C ASP A 509 -23.00 24.69 -2.61
N ALA A 510 -22.02 25.57 -2.76
CA ALA A 510 -21.85 26.48 -3.88
C ALA A 510 -20.36 26.73 -4.13
N VAL A 511 -20.02 27.13 -5.35
CA VAL A 511 -18.64 27.45 -5.76
C VAL A 511 -18.51 28.93 -6.10
N ASP A 512 -17.72 29.65 -5.31
CA ASP A 512 -17.52 31.09 -5.51
C ASP A 512 -16.58 31.39 -6.70
N ASP A 513 -15.54 30.57 -6.89
CA ASP A 513 -14.52 30.74 -7.93
C ASP A 513 -14.20 29.38 -8.59
N PRO A 514 -15.01 28.95 -9.57
CA PRO A 514 -14.86 27.64 -10.22
C PRO A 514 -13.56 27.54 -11.02
N ASP A 515 -13.10 28.62 -11.64
CA ASP A 515 -11.84 28.63 -12.39
C ASP A 515 -10.64 28.41 -11.46
N ARG A 516 -10.64 29.02 -10.26
CA ARG A 516 -9.61 28.77 -9.26
C ARG A 516 -9.66 27.34 -8.73
N VAL A 517 -10.83 26.79 -8.41
CA VAL A 517 -10.95 25.40 -7.97
C VAL A 517 -10.34 24.45 -9.00
N ILE A 518 -10.73 24.58 -10.27
CA ILE A 518 -10.19 23.75 -11.36
C ILE A 518 -8.68 23.96 -11.52
N ALA A 519 -8.20 25.21 -11.49
CA ALA A 519 -6.77 25.50 -11.59
C ALA A 519 -5.96 24.89 -10.42
N THR A 520 -6.48 24.89 -9.20
CA THR A 520 -5.84 24.26 -8.04
C THR A 520 -5.78 22.75 -8.19
N VAL A 521 -6.90 22.07 -8.48
CA VAL A 521 -6.95 20.59 -8.47
C VAL A 521 -6.11 19.94 -9.58
N VAL A 522 -5.74 20.70 -10.61
CA VAL A 522 -4.81 20.26 -11.65
C VAL A 522 -3.42 20.89 -11.52
N GLY A 523 -3.10 21.57 -10.42
CA GLY A 523 -1.75 22.09 -10.14
C GLY A 523 -1.30 23.25 -11.03
N ARG A 524 -2.23 24.08 -11.52
CA ARG A 524 -1.96 25.33 -12.26
C ARG A 524 -1.90 26.55 -11.35
N ALA A 525 -2.58 26.53 -10.20
CA ALA A 525 -2.48 27.58 -9.20
C ALA A 525 -1.14 27.47 -8.45
N THR A 526 -0.52 28.61 -8.15
CA THR A 526 0.56 28.67 -7.17
C THR A 526 -0.06 28.55 -5.77
N ALA A 527 0.55 27.72 -4.92
CA ALA A 527 0.15 27.56 -3.51
C ALA A 527 0.16 28.89 -2.74
#